data_AF-A0A165DVN7-F1
#
_entry.id   AF-A0A165DVN7-F1
#
_cell.length_a   1.000
_cell.length_b   1.000
_cell.length_c   1.000
_cell.angle_alpha   90.00
_cell.angle_beta   90.00
_cell.angle_gamma   90.00
#
_symmetry.space_group_name_H-M   'P 1'
#
loop_
_entity.id
_entity.type
_entity.pdbx_description
1 polymer ?
#
loop_
_entity_poly.entity_id
_entity_poly.type
_entity_poly.pdbx_seq_one_letter_code
_entity_poly.pdbx_strand_id
1 'polypeptide(L)'
;MHNFAAHIELEIDLTPSNTSNELAIHMLLAPITIPIPLIPGLEVHFDPQIHGLVNVSKPVTFTYGVDIQVPTGATLLVAALHPERNVAPGFNETKITTTQFQSSTDELEMDLEFSFRPHFDITLPVLTETIVLALDADLPKAGVKVSQVENVNAKCVAPAANVTSAAATDVLFPRLTRLDPFIGMALTLSLNDIAYTPLDFEHPLENTLPVDCLEYDPRGKVLVAPGSLKDAATDGGNAALSTRSVSTLLVFGSLLSALLMV
;
A
#
# COMPACT_ATOMS: atom_id res chain seq x y z
N MET A 1 8.34 -13.50 -12.46
CA MET A 1 8.65 -12.08 -12.76
C MET A 1 10.17 -11.88 -12.83
N HIS A 2 10.65 -10.94 -13.67
CA HIS A 2 12.06 -10.57 -13.77
C HIS A 2 12.25 -9.12 -13.32
N ASN A 3 12.99 -8.90 -12.22
CA ASN A 3 13.41 -7.59 -11.68
C ASN A 3 12.30 -6.53 -11.67
N PHE A 4 11.18 -6.80 -10.98
CA PHE A 4 10.11 -5.81 -10.83
C PHE A 4 10.46 -4.85 -9.70
N ALA A 5 10.47 -3.55 -10.03
CA ALA A 5 10.56 -2.47 -9.07
C ALA A 5 9.46 -1.45 -9.37
N ALA A 6 8.78 -1.00 -8.32
CA ALA A 6 7.76 0.04 -8.42
C ALA A 6 8.01 1.08 -7.32
N HIS A 7 7.81 2.35 -7.68
CA HIS A 7 7.72 3.45 -6.74
C HIS A 7 6.30 4.00 -6.84
N ILE A 8 5.60 4.02 -5.72
CA ILE A 8 4.25 4.59 -5.62
C ILE A 8 4.35 5.70 -4.59
N GLU A 9 3.97 6.93 -4.97
CA GLU A 9 3.85 8.06 -4.06
C GLU A 9 2.47 8.66 -4.21
N LEU A 10 1.84 8.91 -3.07
CA LEU A 10 0.47 9.39 -2.98
C LEU A 10 0.49 10.74 -2.27
N GLU A 11 -0.09 11.74 -2.92
CA GLU A 11 -0.47 13.02 -2.33
C GLU A 11 -1.99 13.11 -2.50
N ILE A 12 -2.72 12.92 -1.40
CA ILE A 12 -4.17 12.80 -1.44
C ILE A 12 -4.81 13.74 -0.41
N ASP A 13 -5.79 14.50 -0.88
CA ASP A 13 -6.73 15.24 -0.05
C ASP A 13 -7.99 14.39 0.16
N LEU A 14 -8.19 13.91 1.38
CA LEU A 14 -9.32 13.06 1.72
C LEU A 14 -10.33 13.79 2.57
N THR A 15 -11.61 13.51 2.32
CA THR A 15 -12.72 13.97 3.16
C THR A 15 -13.60 12.77 3.52
N PRO A 16 -14.11 12.66 4.77
CA PRO A 16 -14.96 11.53 5.20
C PRO A 16 -16.29 11.39 4.45
N SER A 17 -16.62 12.31 3.53
CA SER A 17 -17.86 12.34 2.77
C SER A 17 -17.87 11.49 1.50
N ASN A 18 -16.75 10.87 1.12
CA ASN A 18 -16.74 9.94 -0.01
C ASN A 18 -17.51 8.66 0.35
N THR A 19 -18.54 8.35 -0.43
CA THR A 19 -19.40 7.16 -0.24
C THR A 19 -18.73 5.87 -0.68
N SER A 20 -17.63 5.97 -1.43
CA SER A 20 -16.73 4.86 -1.73
C SER A 20 -15.33 5.24 -1.28
N ASN A 21 -14.76 4.40 -0.43
CA ASN A 21 -13.37 4.48 -0.04
C ASN A 21 -12.45 3.80 -1.06
N GLU A 22 -13.00 3.34 -2.19
CA GLU A 22 -12.28 2.63 -3.22
C GLU A 22 -11.69 3.60 -4.25
N LEU A 23 -10.40 3.43 -4.52
CA LEU A 23 -9.67 4.09 -5.60
C LEU A 23 -9.51 3.09 -6.74
N ALA A 24 -9.93 3.46 -7.95
CA ALA A 24 -9.70 2.68 -9.16
C ALA A 24 -9.18 3.60 -10.27
N ILE A 25 -7.89 3.54 -10.55
CA ILE A 25 -7.22 4.33 -11.59
C ILE A 25 -6.90 3.42 -12.76
N HIS A 26 -7.68 3.50 -13.83
CA HIS A 26 -7.42 2.78 -15.07
C HIS A 26 -6.10 3.25 -15.71
N MET A 27 -5.21 2.31 -15.99
CA MET A 27 -3.90 2.61 -16.59
C MET A 27 -3.97 2.75 -18.11
N LEU A 28 -5.09 2.35 -18.71
CA LEU A 28 -5.37 2.49 -20.13
C LEU A 28 -6.50 3.50 -20.34
N LEU A 29 -6.49 4.15 -21.51
CA LEU A 29 -7.58 5.04 -21.92
C LEU A 29 -8.91 4.29 -22.12
N ALA A 30 -8.82 3.02 -22.47
CA ALA A 30 -9.93 2.09 -22.57
C ALA A 30 -9.41 0.65 -22.38
N PRO A 31 -10.25 -0.28 -21.89
CA PRO A 31 -9.92 -1.70 -21.84
C PRO A 31 -9.52 -2.25 -23.22
N ILE A 32 -8.60 -3.21 -23.24
CA ILE A 32 -8.19 -3.92 -24.46
C ILE A 32 -9.12 -5.10 -24.65
N THR A 33 -9.82 -5.14 -25.79
CA THR A 33 -10.62 -6.31 -26.20
C THR A 33 -9.79 -7.23 -27.08
N ILE A 34 -9.68 -8.49 -26.67
CA ILE A 34 -9.01 -9.57 -27.38
C ILE A 34 -10.08 -10.57 -27.85
N PRO A 35 -10.46 -10.57 -29.13
CA PRO A 35 -11.40 -11.55 -29.66
C PRO A 35 -10.73 -12.93 -29.75
N ILE A 36 -11.44 -13.99 -29.35
CA ILE A 36 -10.94 -15.37 -29.44
C ILE A 36 -11.41 -16.00 -30.76
N PRO A 37 -10.53 -16.20 -31.77
CA PRO A 37 -10.96 -16.52 -33.14
C PRO A 37 -11.73 -17.84 -33.28
N LEU A 38 -11.52 -18.78 -32.36
CA LEU A 38 -12.09 -20.13 -32.42
C LEU A 38 -13.50 -20.21 -31.80
N ILE A 39 -13.95 -19.19 -31.07
CA ILE A 39 -15.24 -19.18 -30.38
C ILE A 39 -15.95 -17.85 -30.69
N PRO A 40 -16.89 -17.83 -31.65
CA PRO A 40 -17.59 -16.62 -32.04
C PRO A 40 -18.30 -15.96 -30.85
N GLY A 41 -18.05 -14.65 -30.67
CA GLY A 41 -18.65 -13.87 -29.59
C GLY A 41 -17.94 -14.00 -28.23
N LEU A 42 -16.91 -14.84 -28.12
CA LEU A 42 -16.04 -14.86 -26.94
C LEU A 42 -15.02 -13.73 -27.04
N GLU A 43 -15.11 -12.79 -26.11
CA GLU A 43 -14.20 -11.66 -25.99
C GLU A 43 -13.54 -11.70 -24.61
N VAL A 44 -12.23 -11.46 -24.58
CA VAL A 44 -11.47 -11.25 -23.34
C VAL A 44 -11.13 -9.77 -23.27
N HIS A 45 -11.62 -9.09 -22.25
CA HIS A 45 -11.28 -7.71 -21.97
C HIS A 45 -10.18 -7.69 -20.91
N PHE A 46 -9.22 -6.79 -21.08
CA PHE A 46 -8.12 -6.57 -20.14
C PHE A 46 -8.03 -5.10 -19.79
N ASP A 47 -8.09 -4.81 -18.51
CA ASP A 47 -8.05 -3.46 -17.97
C ASP A 47 -7.14 -3.41 -16.74
N PRO A 48 -5.86 -3.04 -16.89
CA PRO A 48 -4.98 -2.86 -15.75
C PRO A 48 -5.32 -1.56 -15.02
N GLN A 49 -5.46 -1.66 -13.70
CA GLN A 49 -5.80 -0.57 -12.81
C GLN A 49 -4.79 -0.48 -11.67
N ILE A 50 -4.57 0.74 -11.15
CA ILE A 50 -4.13 0.90 -9.77
C ILE A 50 -5.40 0.93 -8.92
N HIS A 51 -5.55 -0.08 -8.09
CA HIS A 51 -6.70 -0.23 -7.20
C HIS A 51 -6.27 0.10 -5.76
N GLY A 52 -7.19 0.53 -4.92
CA GLY A 52 -6.88 0.80 -3.53
C GLY A 52 -8.10 1.08 -2.68
N LEU A 53 -7.89 1.09 -1.37
CA LEU A 53 -8.88 1.46 -0.37
C LEU A 53 -8.29 2.54 0.53
N VAL A 54 -9.07 3.58 0.79
CA VAL A 54 -8.64 4.69 1.62
C VAL A 54 -9.75 5.10 2.57
N ASN A 55 -9.63 4.68 3.82
CA ASN A 55 -10.55 5.03 4.89
C ASN A 55 -9.92 6.10 5.77
N VAL A 56 -10.61 7.21 5.98
CA VAL A 56 -10.18 8.25 6.93
C VAL A 56 -11.30 8.63 7.89
N SER A 57 -10.96 8.84 9.15
CA SER A 57 -11.94 9.29 10.15
C SER A 57 -12.18 10.81 10.11
N LYS A 58 -11.24 11.58 9.55
CA LYS A 58 -11.25 13.05 9.47
C LYS A 58 -10.64 13.52 8.14
N PRO A 59 -10.95 14.75 7.70
CA PRO A 59 -10.27 15.34 6.56
C PRO A 59 -8.76 15.37 6.80
N VAL A 60 -7.98 14.89 5.84
CA VAL A 60 -6.53 14.80 5.94
C VAL A 60 -5.89 15.02 4.59
N THR A 61 -4.84 15.83 4.57
CA THR A 61 -3.85 15.87 3.51
C THR A 61 -2.62 15.14 4.01
N PHE A 62 -2.15 14.16 3.24
CA PHE A 62 -0.92 13.45 3.57
C PHE A 62 -0.13 13.11 2.31
N THR A 63 1.18 12.92 2.51
CA THR A 63 2.08 12.35 1.52
C THR A 63 2.69 11.08 2.08
N TYR A 64 2.60 10.00 1.31
CA TYR A 64 3.22 8.74 1.65
C TYR A 64 3.59 7.98 0.38
N GLY A 65 4.74 7.31 0.41
CA GLY A 65 5.21 6.53 -0.70
C GLY A 65 5.88 5.25 -0.26
N VAL A 66 5.92 4.30 -1.18
CA VAL A 66 6.48 2.98 -0.97
C VAL A 66 7.25 2.58 -2.22
N ASP A 67 8.50 2.19 -2.01
CA ASP A 67 9.33 1.47 -2.96
C ASP A 67 9.16 -0.03 -2.74
N ILE A 68 8.78 -0.74 -3.79
CA ILE A 68 8.60 -2.20 -3.77
C ILE A 68 9.58 -2.81 -4.75
N GLN A 69 10.38 -3.77 -4.29
CA GLN A 69 11.30 -4.55 -5.12
C GLN A 69 10.98 -6.02 -4.97
N VAL A 70 10.36 -6.61 -5.99
CA VAL A 70 10.07 -8.04 -6.05
C VAL A 70 11.24 -8.76 -6.74
N PRO A 71 11.85 -9.77 -6.09
CA PRO A 71 13.01 -10.44 -6.63
C PRO A 71 12.68 -11.24 -7.90
N THR A 72 13.70 -11.41 -8.74
CA THR A 72 13.58 -12.26 -9.92
C THR A 72 13.24 -13.69 -9.52
N GLY A 73 12.31 -14.32 -10.24
CA GLY A 73 11.87 -15.69 -9.99
C GLY A 73 10.65 -15.80 -9.09
N ALA A 74 10.18 -14.69 -8.50
CA ALA A 74 8.87 -14.66 -7.84
C ALA A 74 7.77 -15.06 -8.83
N THR A 75 6.90 -15.99 -8.43
CA THR A 75 5.80 -16.50 -9.25
C THR A 75 4.56 -16.74 -8.41
N LEU A 76 3.40 -16.56 -9.04
CA LEU A 76 2.12 -16.91 -8.47
C LEU A 76 1.66 -18.23 -9.08
N LEU A 77 1.32 -19.20 -8.24
CA LEU A 77 0.74 -20.47 -8.67
C LEU A 77 -0.70 -20.51 -8.18
N VAL A 78 -1.64 -20.35 -9.11
CA VAL A 78 -3.07 -20.37 -8.82
C VAL A 78 -3.67 -21.69 -9.30
N ALA A 79 -4.26 -22.43 -8.37
CA ALA A 79 -5.11 -23.58 -8.62
C ALA A 79 -6.58 -23.16 -8.51
N ALA A 80 -7.17 -22.69 -9.61
CA ALA A 80 -8.53 -22.15 -9.65
C ALA A 80 -9.61 -23.10 -9.08
N LEU A 81 -9.44 -24.41 -9.28
CA LEU A 81 -10.37 -25.44 -8.76
C LEU A 81 -10.03 -25.92 -7.35
N HIS A 82 -8.87 -25.55 -6.83
CA HIS A 82 -8.37 -25.94 -5.51
C HIS A 82 -7.67 -24.74 -4.85
N PRO A 83 -8.42 -23.69 -4.49
CA PRO A 83 -7.87 -22.43 -3.95
C PRO A 83 -6.94 -22.62 -2.75
N GLU A 84 -7.16 -23.67 -1.96
CA GLU A 84 -6.33 -24.04 -0.82
C GLU A 84 -4.88 -24.41 -1.19
N ARG A 85 -4.60 -24.59 -2.49
CA ARG A 85 -3.28 -24.95 -3.03
C ARG A 85 -2.55 -23.78 -3.68
N ASN A 86 -3.15 -22.59 -3.63
CA ASN A 86 -2.53 -21.38 -4.16
C ASN A 86 -1.26 -21.05 -3.35
N VAL A 87 -0.15 -20.79 -4.04
CA VAL A 87 1.11 -20.40 -3.40
C VAL A 87 1.80 -19.30 -4.19
N ALA A 88 2.54 -18.43 -3.49
CA ALA A 88 3.28 -17.31 -4.07
C ALA A 88 4.79 -17.38 -3.73
N PRO A 89 5.52 -18.39 -4.21
CA PRO A 89 6.94 -18.53 -3.91
C PRO A 89 7.77 -17.35 -4.43
N GLY A 90 8.79 -16.96 -3.65
CA GLY A 90 9.72 -15.86 -3.96
C GLY A 90 9.22 -14.47 -3.58
N PHE A 91 7.91 -14.29 -3.35
CA PHE A 91 7.37 -13.00 -2.88
C PHE A 91 7.74 -12.71 -1.41
N ASN A 92 8.12 -13.72 -0.63
CA ASN A 92 8.63 -13.57 0.74
C ASN A 92 9.97 -12.82 0.82
N GLU A 93 10.69 -12.70 -0.29
CA GLU A 93 11.96 -11.97 -0.39
C GLU A 93 11.78 -10.54 -0.95
N THR A 94 10.53 -10.08 -1.10
CA THR A 94 10.21 -8.71 -1.54
C THR A 94 10.77 -7.70 -0.56
N LYS A 95 11.50 -6.69 -1.05
CA LYS A 95 11.98 -5.58 -0.24
C LYS A 95 11.05 -4.40 -0.35
N ILE A 96 10.80 -3.76 0.78
CA ILE A 96 10.03 -2.53 0.87
C ILE A 96 10.87 -1.44 1.49
N THR A 97 10.76 -0.24 0.96
CA THR A 97 11.24 0.97 1.63
C THR A 97 10.14 2.01 1.59
N THR A 98 9.81 2.58 2.73
CA THR A 98 8.77 3.61 2.86
C THR A 98 9.41 4.99 2.73
N THR A 99 8.69 5.94 2.15
CA THR A 99 9.08 7.35 2.19
C THR A 99 8.61 7.97 3.52
N GLN A 100 9.10 9.16 3.83
CA GLN A 100 8.70 9.87 5.03
C GLN A 100 7.23 10.28 4.95
N PHE A 101 6.40 9.70 5.81
CA PHE A 101 5.00 10.08 5.94
C PHE A 101 4.88 11.54 6.42
N GLN A 102 4.12 12.35 5.71
CA GLN A 102 3.82 13.75 6.07
C GLN A 102 2.33 13.95 6.19
N SER A 103 1.89 14.77 7.14
CA SER A 103 0.49 15.12 7.25
C SER A 103 0.28 16.51 7.85
N SER A 104 -0.81 17.15 7.41
CA SER A 104 -1.25 18.45 7.91
C SER A 104 -1.85 18.43 9.33
N THR A 105 -2.13 17.26 9.91
CA THR A 105 -2.83 17.10 11.20
C THR A 105 -2.14 16.10 12.13
N ASP A 106 -2.46 16.20 13.42
CA ASP A 106 -1.92 15.37 14.50
C ASP A 106 -2.84 14.22 14.92
N GLU A 107 -4.09 14.24 14.46
CA GLU A 107 -5.09 13.20 14.73
C GLU A 107 -5.35 12.41 13.46
N LEU A 108 -4.51 11.40 13.26
CA LEU A 108 -4.51 10.56 12.07
C LEU A 108 -4.97 9.15 12.43
N GLU A 109 -6.11 8.77 11.88
CA GLU A 109 -6.57 7.38 11.81
C GLU A 109 -6.96 7.11 10.38
N MET A 110 -6.21 6.22 9.75
CA MET A 110 -6.34 5.93 8.33
C MET A 110 -5.91 4.51 8.02
N ASP A 111 -6.69 3.85 7.19
CA ASP A 111 -6.29 2.61 6.54
C ASP A 111 -6.14 2.93 5.04
N LEU A 112 -4.91 2.80 4.54
CA LEU A 112 -4.57 3.02 3.14
C LEU A 112 -4.07 1.71 2.54
N GLU A 113 -4.63 1.34 1.40
CA GLU A 113 -4.25 0.18 0.61
C GLU A 113 -4.15 0.57 -0.86
N PHE A 114 -3.18 0.00 -1.56
CA PHE A 114 -2.95 0.16 -2.98
C PHE A 114 -2.41 -1.13 -3.58
N SER A 115 -2.87 -1.46 -4.78
CA SER A 115 -2.45 -2.62 -5.54
C SER A 115 -2.38 -2.28 -7.03
N PHE A 116 -1.51 -2.98 -7.74
CA PHE A 116 -1.70 -3.13 -9.18
C PHE A 116 -2.72 -4.26 -9.40
N ARG A 117 -3.84 -3.94 -10.04
CA ARG A 117 -4.92 -4.87 -10.36
C ARG A 117 -5.01 -5.04 -11.87
N PRO A 118 -4.50 -6.13 -12.46
CA PRO A 118 -4.91 -6.53 -13.78
C PRO A 118 -6.33 -7.12 -13.68
N HIS A 119 -7.31 -6.39 -14.21
CA HIS A 119 -8.67 -6.89 -14.39
C HIS A 119 -8.77 -7.62 -15.73
N PHE A 120 -9.30 -8.84 -15.70
CA PHE A 120 -9.69 -9.57 -16.89
C PHE A 120 -11.17 -9.92 -16.80
N ASP A 121 -11.94 -9.64 -17.83
CA ASP A 121 -13.29 -10.18 -17.96
C ASP A 121 -13.47 -10.92 -19.27
N ILE A 122 -14.20 -12.02 -19.20
CA ILE A 122 -14.49 -12.90 -20.31
C ILE A 122 -16.00 -12.88 -20.48
N THR A 123 -16.43 -12.34 -21.62
CA THR A 123 -17.84 -12.28 -21.97
C THR A 123 -18.16 -13.39 -22.95
N LEU A 124 -19.08 -14.28 -22.58
CA LEU A 124 -19.54 -15.39 -23.40
C LEU A 124 -21.06 -15.31 -23.63
N PRO A 125 -21.51 -15.14 -24.89
CA PRO A 125 -22.92 -15.25 -25.23
C PRO A 125 -23.35 -16.73 -25.20
N VAL A 126 -24.35 -17.07 -24.40
CA VAL A 126 -24.94 -18.40 -24.29
C VAL A 126 -26.45 -18.31 -24.54
N LEU A 127 -26.89 -18.72 -25.74
CA LEU A 127 -28.29 -18.67 -26.17
C LEU A 127 -28.89 -17.26 -26.03
N THR A 128 -29.72 -17.03 -25.00
CA THR A 128 -30.38 -15.75 -24.69
C THR A 128 -29.72 -14.97 -23.55
N GLU A 129 -28.67 -15.52 -22.95
CA GLU A 129 -27.99 -14.95 -21.80
C GLU A 129 -26.52 -14.65 -22.13
N THR A 130 -25.92 -13.76 -21.35
CA THR A 130 -24.49 -13.47 -21.41
C THR A 130 -23.89 -13.87 -20.07
N ILE A 131 -22.86 -14.70 -20.13
CA ILE A 131 -22.08 -15.08 -18.96
C ILE A 131 -20.85 -14.17 -18.92
N VAL A 132 -20.63 -13.52 -17.79
CA VAL A 132 -19.42 -12.73 -17.52
C VAL A 132 -18.62 -13.43 -16.44
N LEU A 133 -17.39 -13.81 -16.78
CA LEU A 133 -16.40 -14.32 -15.85
C LEU A 133 -15.35 -13.23 -15.66
N ALA A 134 -15.13 -12.72 -14.46
CA ALA A 134 -14.05 -11.78 -14.22
C ALA A 134 -12.98 -12.34 -13.26
N LEU A 135 -11.78 -11.80 -13.39
CA LEU A 135 -10.63 -12.08 -12.56
C LEU A 135 -9.95 -10.75 -12.22
N ASP A 136 -9.87 -10.49 -10.92
CA ASP A 136 -9.10 -9.40 -10.33
C ASP A 136 -7.91 -9.99 -9.56
N ALA A 137 -6.73 -9.41 -9.75
CA ALA A 137 -5.51 -9.85 -9.07
C ALA A 137 -4.74 -8.67 -8.45
N ASP A 138 -4.96 -8.38 -7.18
CA ASP A 138 -4.24 -7.32 -6.46
C ASP A 138 -2.80 -7.74 -6.15
N LEU A 139 -1.83 -7.30 -6.96
CA LEU A 139 -0.47 -7.83 -6.98
C LEU A 139 0.61 -6.78 -7.30
N PRO A 140 1.53 -6.47 -6.37
CA PRO A 140 1.40 -6.66 -4.93
C PRO A 140 0.36 -5.68 -4.36
N LYS A 141 -0.33 -6.09 -3.29
CA LYS A 141 -1.14 -5.21 -2.45
C LYS A 141 -0.21 -4.67 -1.36
N ALA A 142 -0.14 -3.36 -1.19
CA ALA A 142 0.65 -2.71 -0.17
C ALA A 142 -0.22 -1.67 0.53
N GLY A 143 0.02 -1.49 1.82
CA GLY A 143 -0.77 -0.55 2.58
C GLY A 143 -0.09 -0.13 3.85
N VAL A 144 -0.68 0.86 4.50
CA VAL A 144 -0.25 1.34 5.81
C VAL A 144 -1.47 1.63 6.66
N LYS A 145 -1.44 1.09 7.87
CA LYS A 145 -2.38 1.44 8.91
C LYS A 145 -1.79 2.53 9.78
N VAL A 146 -2.45 3.67 9.83
CA VAL A 146 -2.07 4.82 10.65
C VAL A 146 -2.98 4.86 11.86
N SER A 147 -2.39 4.85 13.05
CA SER A 147 -3.14 4.91 14.31
C SER A 147 -2.46 5.81 15.32
N GLN A 148 -3.24 6.36 16.26
CA GLN A 148 -2.71 7.07 17.41
C GLN A 148 -2.49 6.09 18.57
N VAL A 149 -1.33 6.15 19.18
CA VAL A 149 -0.97 5.37 20.37
C VAL A 149 -0.53 6.28 21.50
N GLU A 150 -0.90 5.92 22.73
CA GLU A 150 -0.66 6.77 23.90
C GLU A 150 0.21 6.06 24.93
N ASN A 151 1.00 6.85 25.67
CA ASN A 151 1.84 6.38 26.77
C ASN A 151 2.79 5.23 26.38
N VAL A 152 3.41 5.36 25.21
CA VAL A 152 4.34 4.39 24.62
C VAL A 152 5.77 4.92 24.59
N ASN A 153 6.76 4.05 24.44
CA ASN A 153 8.13 4.48 24.17
C ASN A 153 8.30 4.89 22.69
N ALA A 154 9.51 5.33 22.31
CA ALA A 154 9.85 5.75 20.94
C ALA A 154 9.66 4.68 19.85
N LYS A 155 9.37 3.42 20.23
CA LYS A 155 9.08 2.31 19.31
C LYS A 155 7.60 1.91 19.31
N CYS A 156 6.72 2.77 19.84
CA CYS A 156 5.29 2.52 19.95
C CYS A 156 4.95 1.28 20.83
N VAL A 157 5.84 0.93 21.77
CA VAL A 157 5.62 -0.19 22.70
C VAL A 157 5.14 0.35 24.04
N ALA A 158 4.01 -0.19 24.52
CA ALA A 158 3.48 0.12 25.84
C ALA A 158 4.37 -0.50 26.94
N PRO A 159 4.56 0.16 28.08
CA PRO A 159 5.31 -0.40 29.19
C PRO A 159 4.65 -1.70 29.69
N ALA A 160 5.46 -2.71 30.00
CA ALA A 160 4.94 -3.96 30.54
C ALA A 160 4.26 -3.71 31.90
N ALA A 161 3.06 -4.26 32.08
CA ALA A 161 2.16 -4.00 33.22
C ALA A 161 2.77 -4.26 34.62
N ASN A 162 3.90 -4.97 34.69
CA ASN A 162 4.56 -5.37 35.94
C ASN A 162 5.88 -4.63 36.22
N VAL A 163 6.20 -3.56 35.49
CA VAL A 163 7.42 -2.78 35.76
C VAL A 163 7.10 -1.68 36.77
N THR A 164 7.33 -1.98 38.04
CA THR A 164 7.34 -1.00 39.13
C THR A 164 8.52 -0.04 38.96
N SER A 165 8.26 1.12 38.34
CA SER A 165 8.89 2.46 38.44
C SER A 165 10.41 2.64 38.68
N ALA A 166 11.26 1.62 38.57
CA ALA A 166 12.70 1.73 38.81
C ALA A 166 13.55 1.04 37.74
N ALA A 167 12.95 0.28 36.81
CA ALA A 167 13.64 -0.41 35.72
C ALA A 167 13.21 0.01 34.30
N ALA A 168 12.15 0.81 34.15
CA ALA A 168 11.78 1.41 32.86
C ALA A 168 12.46 2.78 32.73
N THR A 169 13.68 2.79 32.18
CA THR A 169 14.40 4.01 31.78
C THR A 169 13.92 4.57 30.44
N ASP A 170 12.92 3.96 29.83
CA ASP A 170 12.35 4.41 28.57
C ASP A 170 11.51 5.67 28.77
N VAL A 171 11.90 6.74 28.09
CA VAL A 171 11.09 7.96 27.98
C VAL A 171 9.77 7.57 27.31
N LEU A 172 8.66 7.78 28.04
CA LEU A 172 7.33 7.60 27.51
C LEU A 172 6.85 8.90 26.84
N PHE A 173 6.23 8.73 25.69
CA PHE A 173 5.61 9.78 24.91
C PHE A 173 4.10 9.73 25.15
N PRO A 174 3.45 10.87 25.43
CA PRO A 174 2.03 10.91 25.74
C PRO A 174 1.18 10.46 24.55
N ARG A 175 1.60 10.79 23.32
CA ARG A 175 0.91 10.42 22.08
C ARG A 175 1.93 10.34 20.95
N LEU A 176 1.91 9.25 20.19
CA LEU A 176 2.67 9.06 18.96
C LEU A 176 1.76 8.51 17.85
N THR A 177 2.12 8.78 16.61
CA THR A 177 1.50 8.18 15.43
C THR A 177 2.25 6.88 15.09
N ARG A 178 1.55 5.76 15.08
CA ARG A 178 2.05 4.45 14.67
C ARG A 178 1.69 4.20 13.21
N LEU A 179 2.69 3.86 12.41
CA LEU A 179 2.53 3.42 11.03
C LEU A 179 2.83 1.92 10.96
N ASP A 180 1.81 1.13 10.62
CA ASP A 180 1.90 -0.32 10.46
C ASP A 180 1.79 -0.67 8.97
N PRO A 181 2.92 -0.77 8.25
CA PRO A 181 2.90 -1.15 6.86
C PRO A 181 2.58 -2.65 6.70
N PHE A 182 1.83 -2.99 5.66
CA PHE A 182 1.55 -4.37 5.29
C PHE A 182 1.74 -4.59 3.79
N ILE A 183 2.04 -5.83 3.42
CA ILE A 183 1.93 -6.32 2.04
C ILE A 183 1.02 -7.52 2.06
N GLY A 184 0.21 -7.60 1.03
CA GLY A 184 -0.61 -8.73 0.72
C GLY A 184 -0.72 -9.00 -0.78
N MET A 185 -1.65 -9.90 -1.08
CA MET A 185 -2.15 -10.12 -2.41
C MET A 185 -3.57 -10.66 -2.32
N ALA A 186 -4.40 -10.28 -3.28
CA ALA A 186 -5.73 -10.85 -3.41
C ALA A 186 -5.95 -11.33 -4.84
N LEU A 187 -6.67 -12.43 -4.97
CA LEU A 187 -7.19 -12.92 -6.23
C LEU A 187 -8.69 -13.11 -6.05
N THR A 188 -9.49 -12.40 -6.84
CA THR A 188 -10.94 -12.49 -6.83
C THR A 188 -11.40 -12.97 -8.20
N LEU A 189 -12.24 -14.01 -8.20
CA LEU A 189 -12.93 -14.54 -9.35
C LEU A 189 -14.40 -14.14 -9.24
N SER A 190 -15.01 -13.63 -10.30
CA SER A 190 -16.44 -13.34 -10.30
C SER A 190 -17.15 -14.07 -11.45
N LEU A 191 -18.40 -14.46 -11.19
CA LEU A 191 -19.32 -15.03 -12.17
C LEU A 191 -20.65 -14.28 -12.07
N ASN A 192 -21.02 -13.51 -13.08
CA ASN A 192 -22.26 -12.72 -13.12
C ASN A 192 -22.48 -11.93 -11.81
N ASP A 193 -21.47 -11.14 -11.42
CA ASP A 193 -21.43 -10.33 -10.19
C ASP A 193 -21.37 -11.10 -8.86
N ILE A 194 -21.31 -12.43 -8.90
CA ILE A 194 -21.02 -13.24 -7.71
C ILE A 194 -19.50 -13.38 -7.59
N ALA A 195 -18.91 -12.64 -6.66
CA ALA A 195 -17.48 -12.70 -6.37
C ALA A 195 -17.12 -13.82 -5.39
N TYR A 196 -15.99 -14.47 -5.65
CA TYR A 196 -15.34 -15.46 -4.80
C TYR A 196 -13.85 -15.11 -4.75
N THR A 197 -13.30 -14.96 -3.55
CA THR A 197 -11.87 -14.63 -3.35
C THR A 197 -11.10 -15.91 -2.99
N PRO A 198 -10.62 -16.69 -3.98
CA PRO A 198 -9.86 -17.92 -3.73
C PRO A 198 -8.52 -17.68 -3.03
N LEU A 199 -7.97 -16.48 -3.14
CA LEU A 199 -6.70 -16.13 -2.52
C LEU A 199 -6.85 -14.77 -1.85
N ASP A 200 -6.71 -14.77 -0.53
CA ASP A 200 -6.59 -13.54 0.23
C ASP A 200 -5.45 -13.71 1.22
N PHE A 201 -4.33 -13.10 0.87
CA PHE A 201 -3.16 -13.01 1.71
C PHE A 201 -3.10 -11.56 2.19
N GLU A 202 -3.91 -11.20 3.18
CA GLU A 202 -3.88 -9.81 3.68
C GLU A 202 -2.54 -9.48 4.35
N HIS A 203 -1.83 -10.47 4.92
CA HIS A 203 -0.62 -10.22 5.71
C HIS A 203 0.46 -11.34 5.65
N PRO A 204 0.90 -11.84 4.48
CA PRO A 204 1.96 -12.86 4.37
C PRO A 204 3.29 -12.42 5.01
N LEU A 205 3.47 -11.10 5.19
CA LEU A 205 4.64 -10.46 5.80
C LEU A 205 4.33 -9.79 7.16
N GLU A 206 3.18 -10.10 7.79
CA GLU A 206 2.83 -9.57 9.12
C GLU A 206 4.02 -9.78 10.07
N ASN A 207 4.50 -8.70 10.68
CA ASN A 207 5.66 -8.65 11.59
C ASN A 207 7.06 -8.64 10.95
N THR A 208 7.22 -8.61 9.62
CA THR A 208 8.54 -8.45 8.98
C THR A 208 8.81 -7.01 8.54
N LEU A 209 7.77 -6.20 8.37
CA LEU A 209 7.90 -4.81 7.96
C LEU A 209 8.13 -3.91 9.19
N PRO A 210 9.03 -2.91 9.07
CA PRO A 210 9.32 -2.03 10.19
C PRO A 210 8.12 -1.16 10.52
N VAL A 211 7.68 -1.21 11.78
CA VAL A 211 6.68 -0.28 12.32
C VAL A 211 7.39 1.03 12.64
N ASP A 212 6.91 2.13 12.06
CA ASP A 212 7.40 3.46 12.38
C ASP A 212 6.54 4.11 13.46
N CYS A 213 7.21 4.85 14.33
CA CYS A 213 6.59 5.56 15.44
C CYS A 213 7.03 7.02 15.37
N LEU A 214 6.09 7.95 15.21
CA LEU A 214 6.37 9.34 14.88
C LEU A 214 5.71 10.31 15.86
N GLU A 215 6.40 11.40 16.16
CA GLU A 215 5.91 12.51 16.97
C GLU A 215 5.50 13.68 16.05
N TYR A 216 4.35 14.30 16.30
CA TYR A 216 3.89 15.42 15.50
C TYR A 216 4.54 16.74 15.97
N ASP A 217 5.22 17.43 15.05
CA ASP A 217 5.69 18.79 15.26
C ASP A 217 4.59 19.81 14.88
N PRO A 218 3.95 20.48 15.84
CA PRO A 218 2.93 21.48 15.54
C PRO A 218 3.50 22.75 14.88
N ARG A 219 4.81 23.02 15.00
CA ARG A 219 5.44 24.20 14.38
C ARG A 219 5.72 23.96 12.90
N GLY A 220 6.30 22.81 12.59
CA GLY A 220 6.58 22.38 11.22
C GLY A 220 5.36 21.80 10.49
N LYS A 221 4.31 21.37 11.22
CA LYS A 221 3.19 20.57 10.70
C LYS A 221 3.69 19.31 9.99
N VAL A 222 4.60 18.60 10.64
CA VAL A 222 5.26 17.41 10.10
C VAL A 222 5.39 16.34 11.17
N LEU A 223 5.52 15.09 10.76
CA LEU A 223 5.83 13.98 11.64
C LEU A 223 7.35 13.74 11.66
N VAL A 224 7.91 13.64 12.86
CA VAL A 224 9.35 13.52 13.12
C VAL A 224 9.65 12.33 14.04
N ALA A 225 10.92 11.95 14.15
CA ALA A 225 11.34 10.91 15.07
C ALA A 225 11.05 11.33 16.54
N PRO A 226 10.54 10.43 17.40
CA PRO A 226 10.19 10.75 18.78
C PRO A 226 11.37 11.32 19.56
N GLY A 227 11.15 12.44 20.25
CA GLY A 227 12.15 13.13 21.08
C GLY A 227 12.89 14.26 20.36
N SER A 228 12.82 14.32 19.02
CA SER A 228 13.50 15.36 18.22
C SER A 228 13.02 16.79 18.53
N LEU A 229 11.80 16.95 19.06
CA LEU A 229 11.24 18.25 19.44
C LEU A 229 11.90 18.86 20.66
N LYS A 230 12.46 18.04 21.56
CA LYS A 230 13.14 18.51 22.77
C LYS A 230 14.52 19.08 22.43
N ASP A 231 15.24 18.41 21.52
CA ASP A 231 16.57 18.84 21.10
C ASP A 231 16.53 20.18 20.34
N ALA A 232 15.50 20.40 19.53
CA ALA A 232 15.29 21.67 18.80
C ALA A 232 14.97 22.87 19.71
N ALA A 233 14.44 22.64 20.92
CA ALA A 233 14.14 23.69 21.89
C ALA A 233 15.39 24.13 22.69
N THR A 234 16.42 23.29 22.75
CA THR A 234 17.69 23.56 23.44
C THR A 234 18.72 24.29 22.58
N ASP A 235 18.58 24.29 21.25
CA ASP A 235 19.49 24.98 20.31
C ASP A 235 19.11 26.45 20.03
N GLY A 236 18.48 27.12 21.00
CA GLY A 236 18.22 28.57 20.98
C GLY A 236 19.48 29.45 21.15
N GLY A 237 20.66 28.98 20.75
CA GLY A 237 21.93 29.68 20.92
C GLY A 237 22.98 29.35 19.86
N ASN A 238 23.06 30.19 18.83
CA ASN A 238 24.17 30.37 17.89
C ASN A 238 24.47 29.26 16.85
N ALA A 239 23.87 29.45 15.67
CA ALA A 239 24.44 29.32 14.32
C ALA A 239 25.26 28.06 13.95
N ALA A 240 24.68 27.22 13.08
CA ALA A 240 25.31 26.81 11.83
C ALA A 240 24.24 26.45 10.78
N LEU A 241 24.18 27.25 9.72
CA LEU A 241 23.37 27.01 8.54
C LEU A 241 23.91 25.75 7.84
N SER A 242 23.28 24.60 8.05
CA SER A 242 23.54 23.41 7.23
C SER A 242 22.71 23.52 5.97
N THR A 243 23.29 24.14 4.93
CA THR A 243 22.79 24.06 3.57
C THR A 243 22.83 22.60 3.10
N ARG A 244 21.73 21.87 3.27
CA ARG A 244 21.47 20.67 2.47
C ARG A 244 20.89 21.13 1.13
N SER A 245 21.69 20.92 0.08
CA SER A 245 21.33 21.07 -1.32
C SER A 245 20.05 20.29 -1.61
N VAL A 246 18.95 21.01 -1.88
CA VAL A 246 17.76 20.43 -2.50
C VAL A 246 18.11 20.21 -3.97
N SER A 247 18.50 18.98 -4.30
CA SER A 247 18.55 18.53 -5.69
C SER A 247 17.18 17.95 -6.03
N THR A 248 16.30 18.79 -6.56
CA THR A 248 15.06 18.34 -7.20
C THR A 248 15.44 17.60 -8.48
N LEU A 249 15.34 16.27 -8.46
CA LEU A 249 15.52 15.44 -9.64
C LEU A 249 14.16 14.87 -10.03
N LEU A 250 13.47 15.55 -10.95
CA LEU A 250 12.33 14.97 -11.67
C LEU A 250 12.89 13.90 -12.62
N VAL A 251 12.76 12.63 -12.25
CA VAL A 251 13.06 11.52 -13.16
C VAL A 251 11.74 10.98 -13.70
N PHE A 252 11.45 11.29 -14.96
CA PHE A 252 10.45 10.55 -15.72
C PHE A 252 10.97 9.13 -15.94
N GLY A 253 10.46 8.18 -15.15
CA GLY A 253 10.69 6.76 -15.34
C GLY A 253 9.95 6.28 -16.58
N SER A 254 10.69 6.00 -17.65
CA SER A 254 10.18 5.41 -18.88
C SER A 254 9.65 3.98 -18.63
N LEU A 255 8.39 3.71 -18.97
CA LEU A 255 7.90 2.37 -19.22
C LEU A 255 8.64 1.78 -20.42
N LEU A 256 9.65 0.93 -20.17
CA LEU A 256 10.26 0.13 -21.23
C LEU A 256 9.40 -1.12 -21.42
N SER A 257 8.54 -1.09 -22.44
CA SER A 257 7.81 -2.26 -22.91
C SER A 257 8.80 -3.34 -23.37
N ALA A 258 8.84 -4.47 -22.66
CA ALA A 258 9.38 -5.72 -23.20
C ALA A 258 8.20 -6.61 -23.58
N LEU A 259 7.57 -6.27 -24.71
CA LEU A 259 6.77 -7.20 -25.49
C LEU A 259 7.76 -7.91 -26.42
N LEU A 260 8.08 -9.20 -26.20
CA LEU A 260 8.40 -10.14 -27.28
C LEU A 260 8.55 -11.59 -26.75
N MET A 261 7.76 -12.48 -27.37
CA MET A 261 8.00 -13.91 -27.64
C MET A 261 8.15 -14.85 -26.44
N VAL A 262 7.15 -15.71 -26.19
CA VAL A 262 6.82 -16.95 -26.94
C VAL A 262 5.31 -17.17 -26.91
#